data_AF-A0A2A9NFC9-F1
#
_entry.id   AF-A0A2A9NFC9-F1
#
_cell.length_a   1.000
_cell.length_b   1.000
_cell.length_c   1.000
_cell.angle_alpha   90.00
_cell.angle_beta   90.00
_cell.angle_gamma   90.00
#
_symmetry.space_group_name_H-M   'P 1'
#
loop_
_entity.id
_entity.type
_entity.pdbx_description
1 polymer ?
#
loop_
_entity_poly.entity_id
_entity_poly.type
_entity_poly.pdbx_seq_one_letter_code
_entity_poly.pdbx_strand_id
1 'polypeptide(L)'
;MYRAFILQRKALVTGVAAAAATTGVTLATDPSQSTSPSPRVPVKEKLSIYSTPTPDVILLDTPSSIELRIGAVRRQVMQSYMNARGELQSVVNKWIGVEHAVETRVKSILSPEEEITPGFLYTGISTLTGSIIARNRSLPVRFFLPTTFFLLSFNHFLPKTASNLAAYLGSLEDVYAPGLAEKHRVANAHTAMAWDRFKEATKEAREKLSHGMENVIGKVQETTGLKVGDVMRKGREEVKEVVHDAAKEVLERAAEDVKNVDVGKKDG
;
A
#
# COMPACT_ATOMS: atom_id res chain seq x y z
N MET A 1 14.16 20.91 -3.96
CA MET A 1 13.56 21.20 -5.28
C MET A 1 12.18 20.51 -5.45
N TYR A 2 11.23 20.69 -4.52
CA TYR A 2 9.88 20.09 -4.59
C TYR A 2 8.77 21.03 -4.06
N ARG A 3 8.99 22.34 -4.07
CA ARG A 3 8.04 23.34 -3.53
C ARG A 3 7.31 24.19 -4.58
N ALA A 4 7.50 23.94 -5.87
CA ALA A 4 6.95 24.80 -6.94
C ALA A 4 5.67 24.29 -7.62
N PHE A 5 5.18 23.07 -7.33
CA PHE A 5 4.15 22.43 -8.17
C PHE A 5 2.71 22.47 -7.61
N ILE A 6 2.48 23.01 -6.41
CA ILE A 6 1.17 22.92 -5.73
C ILE A 6 0.32 24.21 -5.84
N LEU A 7 0.88 25.31 -6.35
CA LEU A 7 0.19 26.61 -6.37
C LEU A 7 -0.45 27.04 -7.69
N GLN A 8 -0.46 26.19 -8.73
CA GLN A 8 -0.95 26.60 -10.06
C GLN A 8 -2.33 26.05 -10.47
N ARG A 9 -3.09 25.42 -9.55
CA ARG A 9 -4.37 24.75 -9.88
C ARG A 9 -5.67 25.51 -9.54
N LYS A 10 -5.61 26.80 -9.19
CA LYS A 10 -6.81 27.57 -8.80
C LYS A 10 -7.33 28.61 -9.80
N ALA A 11 -6.85 28.66 -11.04
CA ALA A 11 -7.21 29.74 -11.98
C ALA A 11 -7.84 29.28 -13.31
N LEU A 12 -8.47 28.11 -13.38
CA LEU A 12 -9.00 27.60 -14.67
C LEU A 12 -10.35 26.89 -14.51
N VAL A 13 -11.28 27.50 -13.77
CA VAL A 13 -12.71 27.12 -13.77
C VAL A 13 -13.56 28.38 -13.61
N THR A 14 -13.53 29.25 -14.62
CA THR A 14 -14.53 30.32 -14.82
C THR A 14 -14.36 30.82 -16.25
N GLY A 15 -15.26 30.43 -17.14
CA GLY A 15 -15.19 30.83 -18.55
C GLY A 15 -16.07 30.04 -19.50
N VAL A 16 -17.30 29.67 -19.09
CA VAL A 16 -18.37 29.30 -20.01
C VAL A 16 -19.46 30.34 -19.84
N ALA A 17 -19.42 31.38 -20.67
CA ALA A 17 -20.49 32.35 -20.79
C ALA A 17 -20.53 32.87 -22.24
N ALA A 18 -21.57 32.43 -22.95
CA ALA A 18 -22.31 33.14 -23.99
C ALA A 18 -21.54 34.08 -24.94
N ALA A 19 -21.40 33.65 -26.20
CA ALA A 19 -21.39 34.56 -27.33
C ALA A 19 -22.28 33.96 -28.44
N ALA A 20 -23.59 34.18 -28.28
CA ALA A 20 -24.52 34.21 -29.38
C ALA A 20 -24.28 35.54 -30.12
N ALA A 21 -23.73 35.48 -31.33
CA ALA A 21 -23.72 36.61 -32.25
C ALA A 21 -23.87 36.08 -33.67
N THR A 22 -25.05 36.32 -34.18
CA THR A 22 -25.48 36.26 -35.57
C THR A 22 -24.48 36.92 -36.52
N THR A 23 -23.96 36.14 -37.47
CA THR A 23 -23.45 36.63 -38.76
C THR A 23 -23.97 35.63 -39.80
N GLY A 24 -24.97 35.94 -40.60
CA GLY A 24 -25.08 37.14 -41.41
C GLY A 24 -24.78 36.72 -42.84
N VAL A 25 -25.81 36.19 -43.52
CA VAL A 25 -25.80 35.91 -44.95
C VAL A 25 -25.55 37.22 -45.68
N THR A 26 -24.40 37.36 -46.33
CA THR A 26 -24.17 38.41 -47.32
C THR A 26 -24.08 37.77 -48.70
N LEU A 27 -25.25 37.72 -49.36
CA LEU A 27 -25.34 37.73 -50.82
C LEU A 27 -24.60 38.98 -51.31
N ALA A 28 -23.44 38.80 -51.94
CA ALA A 28 -22.83 39.81 -52.78
C ALA A 28 -23.05 39.38 -54.23
N THR A 29 -24.17 39.85 -54.77
CA THR A 29 -24.43 40.01 -56.19
C THR A 29 -23.64 41.23 -56.66
N ASP A 30 -22.72 41.06 -57.60
CA ASP A 30 -22.43 42.05 -58.63
C ASP A 30 -21.56 41.44 -59.76
N PRO A 31 -21.39 42.08 -60.92
CA PRO A 31 -22.20 41.77 -62.09
C PRO A 31 -21.34 41.28 -63.26
N SER A 32 -22.01 40.62 -64.21
CA SER A 32 -21.78 40.77 -65.65
C SER A 32 -20.37 41.15 -66.12
N GLN A 33 -19.54 40.16 -66.44
CA GLN A 33 -18.58 40.26 -67.55
C GLN A 33 -18.55 38.93 -68.32
N SER A 34 -19.68 38.65 -68.96
CA SER A 34 -19.75 37.82 -70.16
C SER A 34 -19.24 38.66 -71.33
N THR A 35 -17.93 38.61 -71.58
CA THR A 35 -17.38 38.99 -72.88
C THR A 35 -17.22 37.72 -73.71
N SER A 36 -18.33 37.32 -74.34
CA SER A 36 -18.32 36.50 -75.54
C SER A 36 -17.60 37.28 -76.66
N PRO A 37 -16.50 36.78 -77.25
CA PRO A 37 -16.06 37.25 -78.54
C PRO A 37 -16.96 36.61 -79.61
N SER A 38 -17.93 37.38 -80.10
CA SER A 38 -18.64 37.09 -81.34
C SER A 38 -17.65 37.13 -82.52
N PRO A 39 -17.81 36.23 -83.52
CA PRO A 39 -16.75 35.87 -84.45
C PRO A 39 -16.50 36.97 -85.48
N ARG A 40 -15.23 37.37 -85.61
CA ARG A 40 -14.79 38.17 -86.76
C ARG A 40 -14.60 37.21 -87.94
N VAL A 41 -15.36 37.51 -89.00
CA VAL A 41 -15.11 37.29 -90.44
C VAL A 41 -14.08 36.18 -90.79
N PRO A 42 -14.47 35.14 -91.54
CA PRO A 42 -13.57 34.06 -91.91
C PRO A 42 -12.45 34.59 -92.82
N VAL A 43 -11.24 34.71 -92.28
CA VAL A 43 -10.04 34.58 -93.13
C VAL A 43 -9.99 33.11 -93.49
N LYS A 44 -9.96 32.80 -94.79
CA LYS A 44 -9.89 31.43 -95.30
C LYS A 44 -8.59 30.79 -94.82
N GLU A 45 -8.66 30.15 -93.65
CA GLU A 45 -7.59 29.38 -93.05
C GLU A 45 -7.33 28.17 -93.95
N LYS A 46 -6.10 28.06 -94.47
CA LYS A 46 -5.70 26.88 -95.25
C LYS A 46 -5.81 25.68 -94.31
N LEU A 47 -6.64 24.71 -94.69
CA LEU A 47 -6.70 23.39 -94.05
C LEU A 47 -5.28 22.83 -93.96
N SER A 48 -4.79 22.60 -92.74
CA SER A 48 -3.53 21.88 -92.52
C SER A 48 -3.71 20.44 -93.01
N ILE A 49 -2.86 20.02 -93.95
CA ILE A 49 -2.88 18.66 -94.55
C ILE A 49 -2.38 17.60 -93.54
N TYR A 50 -1.84 18.03 -92.41
CA TYR A 50 -1.37 17.14 -91.35
C TYR A 50 -2.42 17.02 -90.26
N SER A 51 -2.74 15.77 -89.93
CA SER A 51 -3.49 15.42 -88.74
C SER A 51 -2.79 15.97 -87.51
N THR A 52 -3.48 16.80 -86.73
CA THR A 52 -2.99 17.27 -85.44
C THR A 52 -2.73 16.05 -84.56
N PRO A 53 -1.53 15.87 -83.98
CA PRO A 53 -1.26 14.73 -83.11
C PRO A 53 -2.26 14.76 -81.95
N THR A 54 -2.90 13.61 -81.68
CA THR A 54 -3.83 13.43 -80.57
C THR A 54 -3.16 13.92 -79.28
N PRO A 55 -3.75 14.88 -78.56
CA PRO A 55 -3.14 15.41 -77.35
C PRO A 55 -2.99 14.28 -76.34
N ASP A 56 -1.77 14.09 -75.83
CA ASP A 56 -1.46 13.11 -74.80
C ASP A 56 -2.16 13.56 -73.51
N VAL A 57 -3.15 12.80 -73.06
CA VAL A 57 -3.99 13.14 -71.90
C VAL A 57 -3.19 12.83 -70.64
N ILE A 58 -2.45 13.82 -70.15
CA ILE A 58 -1.76 13.74 -68.87
C ILE A 58 -2.82 13.82 -67.77
N LEU A 59 -3.08 12.68 -67.12
CA LEU A 59 -3.92 12.58 -65.91
C LEU A 59 -3.23 13.32 -64.77
N LEU A 60 -3.62 14.57 -64.54
CA LEU A 60 -3.26 15.32 -63.35
C LEU A 60 -4.16 14.87 -62.21
N ASP A 61 -3.62 14.08 -61.27
CA ASP A 61 -4.23 13.74 -59.98
C ASP A 61 -4.35 15.00 -59.12
N THR A 62 -5.25 15.90 -59.51
CA THR A 62 -5.58 17.09 -58.74
C THR A 62 -6.67 16.71 -57.76
N PRO A 63 -6.40 16.72 -56.45
CA PRO A 63 -7.36 16.28 -55.46
C PRO A 63 -8.62 17.15 -55.55
N SER A 64 -9.77 16.49 -55.65
CA SER A 64 -11.04 17.20 -55.76
C SER A 64 -11.36 17.94 -54.46
N SER A 65 -12.17 19.01 -54.55
CA SER A 65 -12.58 19.78 -53.37
C SER A 65 -13.33 18.94 -52.32
N ILE A 66 -13.95 17.83 -52.74
CA ILE A 66 -14.62 16.86 -51.86
C ILE A 66 -13.60 15.95 -51.19
N GLU A 67 -12.58 15.50 -51.91
CA GLU A 67 -11.51 14.67 -51.38
C GLU A 67 -10.73 15.38 -50.27
N LEU A 68 -10.44 16.68 -50.44
CA LEU A 68 -9.82 17.50 -49.40
C LEU A 68 -10.69 17.60 -48.14
N ARG A 69 -12.01 17.74 -48.32
CA ARG A 69 -12.97 17.82 -47.20
C ARG A 69 -13.09 16.49 -46.46
N ILE A 70 -13.19 15.37 -47.17
CA ILE A 70 -13.21 14.03 -46.57
C ILE A 70 -11.88 13.75 -45.84
N GLY A 71 -10.76 14.15 -46.44
CA GLY A 71 -9.45 14.04 -45.82
C GLY A 71 -9.33 14.87 -44.54
N ALA A 72 -9.88 16.09 -44.51
CA ALA A 72 -9.90 16.94 -43.32
C ALA A 72 -10.76 16.33 -42.20
N VAL A 73 -11.98 15.87 -42.52
CA VAL A 73 -12.88 15.23 -41.55
C VAL A 73 -12.24 13.96 -40.98
N ARG A 74 -11.67 13.10 -41.84
CA ARG A 74 -10.98 11.87 -41.40
C ARG A 74 -9.84 12.18 -40.44
N ARG A 75 -9.03 13.20 -40.72
CA ARG A 75 -7.93 13.61 -39.84
C ARG A 75 -8.46 14.10 -38.50
N GLN A 76 -9.53 14.91 -38.46
CA GLN A 76 -10.12 15.38 -37.21
C GLN A 76 -10.70 14.23 -36.38
N VAL A 77 -11.43 13.30 -36.99
CA VAL A 77 -11.97 12.13 -36.31
C VAL A 77 -10.84 11.24 -35.77
N MET A 78 -9.81 10.99 -36.58
CA MET A 78 -8.67 10.19 -36.15
C MET A 78 -7.90 10.88 -35.02
N GLN A 79 -7.69 12.19 -35.10
CA GLN A 79 -7.03 12.98 -34.05
C GLN A 79 -7.83 12.89 -32.74
N SER A 80 -9.15 13.09 -32.78
CA SER A 80 -10.01 12.98 -31.60
C SER A 80 -10.00 11.58 -31.00
N TYR A 81 -10.05 10.55 -31.84
CA TYR A 81 -9.99 9.15 -31.40
C TYR A 81 -8.63 8.81 -30.76
N MET A 82 -7.52 9.25 -31.36
CA MET A 82 -6.18 9.06 -30.80
C MET A 82 -6.01 9.82 -29.48
N ASN A 83 -6.53 11.04 -29.37
CA ASN A 83 -6.48 11.83 -28.14
C ASN A 83 -7.28 11.16 -27.02
N ALA A 84 -8.52 10.74 -27.29
CA ALA A 84 -9.36 10.04 -26.31
C ALA A 84 -8.72 8.73 -25.84
N ARG A 85 -8.15 7.95 -26.78
CA ARG A 85 -7.40 6.73 -26.44
C ARG A 85 -6.17 7.05 -25.59
N GLY A 86 -5.45 8.13 -25.91
CA GLY A 86 -4.27 8.57 -25.15
C GLY A 86 -4.61 8.97 -23.71
N GLU A 87 -5.72 9.68 -23.50
CA GLU A 87 -6.20 10.04 -22.16
C GLU A 87 -6.60 8.81 -21.34
N LEU A 88 -7.36 7.89 -21.95
CA LEU A 88 -7.74 6.63 -21.29
C LEU A 88 -6.50 5.81 -20.91
N GLN A 89 -5.55 5.66 -21.84
CA GLN A 89 -4.30 4.97 -21.55
C GLN A 89 -3.51 5.66 -20.44
N SER A 90 -3.52 6.99 -20.38
CA SER A 90 -2.87 7.75 -19.29
C SER A 90 -3.51 7.48 -17.93
N VAL A 91 -4.84 7.41 -17.87
CA VAL A 91 -5.57 7.09 -16.62
C VAL A 91 -5.27 5.66 -16.18
N VAL A 92 -5.31 4.71 -17.11
CA VAL A 92 -4.98 3.30 -16.83
C VAL A 92 -3.53 3.17 -16.36
N ASN A 93 -2.58 3.83 -17.03
CA ASN A 93 -1.18 3.80 -16.63
C ASN A 93 -0.96 4.41 -15.23
N LYS A 94 -1.70 5.47 -14.87
CA LYS A 94 -1.67 6.04 -13.51
C LYS A 94 -2.22 5.04 -12.49
N TRP A 95 -3.32 4.36 -12.82
CA TRP A 95 -3.92 3.36 -11.95
C TRP A 95 -2.97 2.17 -11.73
N ILE A 96 -2.37 1.64 -12.79
CA ILE A 96 -1.35 0.58 -12.72
C ILE A 96 -0.14 1.05 -11.90
N GLY A 97 0.28 2.31 -12.06
CA GLY A 97 1.34 2.88 -11.24
C GLY A 97 1.00 2.93 -9.75
N VAL A 98 -0.26 3.27 -9.41
CA VAL A 98 -0.75 3.21 -8.03
C VAL A 98 -0.79 1.77 -7.52
N GLU A 99 -1.25 0.82 -8.35
CA GLU A 99 -1.29 -0.60 -7.99
C GLU A 99 0.11 -1.14 -7.68
N HIS A 100 1.09 -0.92 -8.57
CA HIS A 100 2.47 -1.35 -8.32
C HIS A 100 3.10 -0.63 -7.12
N ALA A 101 2.78 0.65 -6.91
CA ALA A 101 3.22 1.36 -5.72
C ALA A 101 2.64 0.69 -4.47
N VAL A 102 1.34 0.40 -4.44
CA VAL A 102 0.69 -0.28 -3.30
C VAL A 102 1.26 -1.68 -3.13
N GLU A 103 1.40 -2.47 -4.19
CA GLU A 103 1.95 -3.82 -4.14
C GLU A 103 3.37 -3.84 -3.57
N THR A 104 4.24 -2.95 -4.06
CA THR A 104 5.61 -2.82 -3.55
C THR A 104 5.61 -2.43 -2.08
N ARG A 105 4.71 -1.53 -1.67
CA ARG A 105 4.59 -1.09 -0.27
C ARG A 105 4.05 -2.20 0.63
N VAL A 106 3.01 -2.90 0.22
CA VAL A 106 2.44 -4.04 0.95
C VAL A 106 3.50 -5.14 1.08
N LYS A 107 4.21 -5.47 0.01
CA LYS A 107 5.34 -6.43 0.04
C LYS A 107 6.48 -5.98 0.95
N SER A 108 6.74 -4.67 1.08
CA SER A 108 7.77 -4.16 1.98
C SER A 108 7.36 -4.19 3.46
N ILE A 109 6.06 -4.12 3.76
CA ILE A 109 5.56 -4.17 5.13
C ILE A 109 5.43 -5.63 5.59
N LEU A 110 4.93 -6.49 4.71
CA LEU A 110 4.71 -7.90 4.98
C LEU A 110 6.04 -8.67 4.95
N SER A 111 6.45 -9.23 6.09
CA SER A 111 7.67 -10.04 6.13
C SER A 111 7.39 -11.42 5.50
N PRO A 112 8.14 -11.85 4.46
CA PRO A 112 7.94 -13.15 3.83
C PRO A 112 8.35 -14.33 4.71
N GLU A 113 9.04 -14.06 5.82
CA GLU A 113 9.49 -15.06 6.80
C GLU A 113 8.41 -15.45 7.83
N GLU A 114 7.26 -14.76 7.84
CA GLU A 114 6.15 -15.05 8.76
C GLU A 114 5.04 -15.81 8.03
N GLU A 115 4.42 -16.79 8.70
CA GLU A 115 3.26 -17.52 8.15
C GLU A 115 2.02 -16.62 8.16
N ILE A 116 1.82 -15.89 7.06
CA ILE A 116 0.74 -14.91 6.89
C ILE A 116 -0.65 -15.56 6.95
N THR A 117 -0.78 -16.76 6.38
CA THR A 117 -2.05 -17.46 6.22
C THR A 117 -2.73 -17.83 7.55
N PRO A 118 -2.03 -18.43 8.54
CA PRO A 118 -2.61 -18.63 9.87
C PRO A 118 -2.65 -17.33 10.69
N GLY A 119 -1.66 -16.43 10.56
CA GLY A 119 -1.56 -15.21 11.38
C GLY A 119 -2.74 -14.25 11.21
N PHE A 120 -3.16 -13.97 9.97
CA PHE A 120 -4.36 -13.16 9.74
C PHE A 120 -5.64 -13.83 10.19
N LEU A 121 -5.74 -15.15 10.04
CA LEU A 121 -6.90 -15.91 10.49
C LEU A 121 -7.06 -15.82 12.00
N TYR A 122 -5.99 -16.03 12.76
CA TYR A 122 -6.01 -15.93 14.23
C TYR A 122 -6.27 -14.51 14.72
N THR A 123 -5.72 -13.50 14.03
CA THR A 123 -6.04 -12.09 14.29
C THR A 123 -7.53 -11.80 14.04
N GLY A 124 -8.08 -12.33 12.94
CA GLY A 124 -9.50 -12.22 12.61
C GLY A 124 -10.41 -12.88 13.65
N ILE A 125 -10.09 -14.12 14.06
CA ILE A 125 -10.83 -14.84 15.10
C ILE A 125 -10.76 -14.10 16.43
N SER A 126 -9.59 -13.56 16.80
CA SER A 126 -9.43 -12.77 18.04
C SER A 126 -10.29 -11.51 18.02
N THR A 127 -10.35 -10.83 16.89
CA THR A 127 -11.18 -9.62 16.71
C THR A 127 -12.67 -9.95 16.77
N LEU A 128 -13.09 -11.03 16.10
CA LEU A 128 -14.47 -11.52 16.16
C LEU A 128 -14.85 -11.93 17.58
N THR A 129 -13.94 -12.58 18.30
CA THR A 129 -14.12 -12.93 19.71
C THR A 129 -14.28 -11.67 20.56
N GLY A 130 -13.46 -10.64 20.33
CA GLY A 130 -13.63 -9.32 20.95
C GLY A 130 -15.00 -8.71 20.66
N SER A 131 -15.48 -8.80 19.42
CA SER A 131 -16.82 -8.33 19.03
C SER A 131 -17.95 -9.06 19.74
N ILE A 132 -17.84 -10.40 19.85
CA ILE A 132 -18.82 -11.22 20.58
C ILE A 132 -18.82 -10.84 22.07
N ILE A 133 -17.64 -10.67 22.67
CA ILE A 133 -17.50 -10.25 24.08
C ILE A 133 -18.07 -8.84 24.29
N ALA A 134 -17.92 -7.95 23.33
CA ALA A 134 -18.39 -6.58 23.42
C ALA A 134 -19.89 -6.42 23.07
N ARG A 135 -20.53 -7.47 22.54
CA ARG A 135 -21.92 -7.47 22.05
C ARG A 135 -22.94 -6.96 23.07
N ASN A 136 -22.77 -7.30 24.35
CA ASN A 136 -23.71 -6.94 25.42
C ASN A 136 -23.21 -5.81 26.33
N ARG A 137 -22.23 -5.01 25.87
CA ARG A 137 -21.69 -3.88 26.63
C ARG A 137 -22.03 -2.55 25.98
N SER A 138 -21.83 -1.47 26.75
CA SER A 138 -22.03 -0.08 26.32
C SER A 138 -21.36 0.22 24.96
N LEU A 139 -21.93 1.15 24.19
CA LEU A 139 -21.44 1.53 22.85
C LEU A 139 -19.93 1.75 22.74
N PRO A 140 -19.23 2.43 23.67
CA PRO A 140 -17.78 2.62 23.56
C PRO A 140 -17.02 1.29 23.55
N VAL A 141 -17.35 0.39 24.47
CA VAL A 141 -16.72 -0.94 24.57
C VAL A 141 -16.95 -1.75 23.31
N ARG A 142 -18.10 -1.60 22.66
CA ARG A 142 -18.42 -2.27 21.39
C ARG A 142 -17.48 -1.90 20.24
N PHE A 143 -16.94 -0.68 20.23
CA PHE A 143 -15.98 -0.25 19.22
C PHE A 143 -14.54 -0.49 19.66
N PHE A 144 -14.20 -0.16 20.90
CA PHE A 144 -12.81 -0.27 21.36
C PHE A 144 -12.36 -1.71 21.61
N LEU A 145 -13.24 -2.59 22.10
CA LEU A 145 -12.82 -3.94 22.47
C LEU A 145 -12.41 -4.77 21.24
N PRO A 146 -13.15 -4.80 20.11
CA PRO A 146 -12.67 -5.45 18.89
C PRO A 146 -11.37 -4.85 18.36
N THR A 147 -11.23 -3.52 18.38
CA THR A 147 -10.01 -2.84 17.89
C THR A 147 -8.80 -3.15 18.77
N THR A 148 -8.95 -3.19 20.09
CA THR A 148 -7.86 -3.57 21.00
C THR A 148 -7.47 -5.03 20.81
N PHE A 149 -8.43 -5.95 20.69
CA PHE A 149 -8.16 -7.35 20.37
C PHE A 149 -7.46 -7.51 19.03
N PHE A 150 -7.86 -6.76 18.01
CA PHE A 150 -7.19 -6.74 16.72
C PHE A 150 -5.73 -6.31 16.86
N LEU A 151 -5.46 -5.17 17.52
CA LEU A 151 -4.10 -4.66 17.67
C LEU A 151 -3.21 -5.59 18.51
N LEU A 152 -3.75 -6.16 19.59
CA LEU A 152 -3.02 -7.10 20.43
C LEU A 152 -2.70 -8.40 19.69
N SER A 153 -3.69 -9.00 19.02
CA SER A 153 -3.47 -10.23 18.26
C SER A 153 -2.57 -10.00 17.05
N PHE A 154 -2.67 -8.84 16.38
CA PHE A 154 -1.80 -8.48 15.27
C PHE A 154 -0.33 -8.38 15.70
N ASN A 155 -0.03 -7.73 16.83
CA ASN A 155 1.33 -7.68 17.38
C ASN A 155 1.81 -9.07 17.83
N HIS A 156 0.91 -9.89 18.39
CA HIS A 156 1.25 -11.22 18.87
C HIS A 156 1.54 -12.23 17.76
N PHE A 157 0.68 -12.30 16.73
CA PHE A 157 0.80 -13.27 15.64
C PHE A 157 1.68 -12.80 14.48
N LEU A 158 1.88 -11.49 14.31
CA LEU A 158 2.65 -10.91 13.22
C LEU A 158 3.61 -9.81 13.73
N PRO A 159 4.58 -10.16 14.61
CA PRO A 159 5.44 -9.17 15.27
C PRO A 159 6.35 -8.42 14.29
N LYS A 160 6.94 -9.07 13.28
CA LYS A 160 7.81 -8.38 12.31
C LYS A 160 6.98 -7.45 11.43
N THR A 161 5.85 -7.94 10.92
CA THR A 161 4.93 -7.12 10.10
C THR A 161 4.40 -5.92 10.88
N ALA A 162 4.07 -6.09 12.17
CA ALA A 162 3.66 -4.99 13.05
C ALA A 162 4.78 -3.96 13.25
N SER A 163 6.03 -4.41 13.45
CA SER A 163 7.18 -3.51 13.60
C SER A 163 7.51 -2.74 12.31
N ASN A 164 7.41 -3.38 11.15
CA ASN A 164 7.61 -2.75 9.84
C ASN A 164 6.53 -1.71 9.56
N LEU A 165 5.26 -2.04 9.89
CA LEU A 165 4.15 -1.11 9.74
C LEU A 165 4.31 0.11 10.67
N ALA A 166 4.74 -0.11 11.92
CA ALA A 166 5.01 0.97 12.86
C ALA A 166 6.16 1.87 12.39
N ALA A 167 7.25 1.28 11.88
CA ALA A 167 8.37 2.02 11.31
C ALA A 167 7.95 2.84 10.08
N TYR A 168 7.10 2.27 9.22
CA TYR A 168 6.54 2.98 8.08
C TYR A 168 5.66 4.16 8.51
N LEU A 169 4.76 3.95 9.48
CA LEU A 169 3.92 5.02 10.01
C LEU A 169 4.78 6.14 10.64
N GLY A 170 5.84 5.80 11.35
CA GLY A 170 6.82 6.76 11.85
C GLY A 170 7.49 7.56 10.72
N SER A 171 7.94 6.89 9.66
CA SER A 171 8.52 7.59 8.50
C SER A 171 7.52 8.52 7.79
N LEU A 172 6.24 8.16 7.80
CA LEU A 172 5.18 8.98 7.23
C LEU A 172 4.90 10.20 8.11
N GLU A 173 4.91 10.00 9.42
CA GLU A 173 4.75 11.06 10.40
C GLU A 173 5.90 12.07 10.36
N ASP A 174 7.14 11.61 10.20
CA ASP A 174 8.32 12.49 10.01
C ASP A 174 8.15 13.42 8.80
N VAL A 175 7.52 12.93 7.72
CA VAL A 175 7.34 13.69 6.47
C VAL A 175 6.18 14.68 6.56
N TYR A 176 5.04 14.25 7.09
CA TYR A 176 3.79 15.03 7.05
C TYR A 176 3.50 15.79 8.35
N ALA A 177 3.99 15.33 9.50
CA ALA A 177 3.71 15.89 10.82
C ALA A 177 4.91 15.76 11.78
N PRO A 178 6.04 16.46 11.51
CA PRO A 178 7.28 16.29 12.27
C PRO A 178 7.13 16.62 13.76
N GLY A 179 6.21 17.51 14.11
CA GLY A 179 5.93 17.86 15.51
C GLY A 179 5.27 16.72 16.30
N LEU A 180 4.50 15.84 15.65
CA LEU A 180 3.93 14.66 16.30
C LEU A 180 4.95 13.53 16.40
N ALA A 181 5.79 13.35 15.38
CA ALA A 181 6.85 12.34 15.36
C ALA A 181 7.82 12.50 16.54
N GLU A 182 8.25 13.73 16.85
CA GLU A 182 9.13 13.98 17.99
C GLU A 182 8.45 13.60 19.32
N LYS A 183 7.15 13.91 19.47
CA LYS A 183 6.38 13.54 20.67
C LYS A 183 6.19 12.04 20.79
N HIS A 184 5.92 11.33 19.69
CA HIS A 184 5.85 9.87 19.70
C HIS A 184 7.20 9.23 20.03
N ARG A 185 8.32 9.76 19.52
CA ARG A 185 9.66 9.26 19.89
C ARG A 185 9.97 9.46 21.36
N VAL A 186 9.70 10.65 21.89
CA VAL A 186 9.90 10.95 23.31
C VAL A 186 8.97 10.09 24.18
N ALA A 187 7.69 9.97 23.81
CA ALA A 187 6.74 9.11 24.51
C ALA A 187 7.19 7.64 24.52
N ASN A 188 7.61 7.11 23.37
CA ASN A 188 8.12 5.74 23.25
C ASN A 188 9.38 5.51 24.08
N ALA A 189 10.28 6.48 24.15
CA ALA A 189 11.47 6.39 25.01
C ALA A 189 11.09 6.38 26.50
N HIS A 190 10.12 7.21 26.91
CA HIS A 190 9.64 7.23 28.29
C HIS A 190 8.85 5.99 28.67
N THR A 191 8.07 5.42 27.76
CA THR A 191 7.35 4.17 28.02
C THR A 191 8.31 2.98 28.10
N ALA A 192 9.33 2.93 27.24
CA ALA A 192 10.38 1.92 27.33
C ALA A 192 11.12 2.00 28.68
N MET A 193 11.56 3.20 29.08
CA MET A 193 12.18 3.41 30.39
C MET A 193 11.24 3.08 31.56
N ALA A 194 9.95 3.40 31.45
CA ALA A 194 8.96 3.05 32.49
C ALA A 194 8.76 1.53 32.58
N TRP A 195 8.79 0.83 31.45
CA TRP A 195 8.69 -0.62 31.38
C TRP A 195 9.91 -1.31 32.01
N ASP A 196 11.11 -0.83 31.69
CA ASP A 196 12.35 -1.33 32.28
C ASP A 196 12.35 -1.12 33.80
N ARG A 197 11.97 0.08 34.26
CA ARG A 197 11.81 0.37 35.70
C ARG A 197 10.76 -0.50 36.37
N PHE A 198 9.65 -0.79 35.70
CA PHE A 198 8.61 -1.67 36.25
C PHE A 198 9.13 -3.11 36.39
N LYS A 199 9.88 -3.61 35.40
CA LYS A 199 10.51 -4.92 35.44
C LYS A 199 11.57 -5.02 36.54
N GLU A 200 12.38 -3.97 36.69
CA GLU A 200 13.36 -3.85 37.78
C GLU A 200 12.67 -3.81 39.13
N ALA A 201 11.65 -2.98 39.31
CA ALA A 201 10.87 -2.90 40.55
C ALA A 201 10.21 -4.24 40.90
N THR A 202 9.73 -5.00 39.90
CA THR A 202 9.15 -6.34 40.11
C THR A 202 10.22 -7.35 40.55
N LYS A 203 11.42 -7.28 39.95
CA LYS A 203 12.55 -8.13 40.32
C LYS A 203 13.04 -7.81 41.73
N GLU A 204 13.20 -6.53 42.03
CA GLU A 204 13.61 -6.02 43.34
C GLU A 204 12.57 -6.33 44.43
N ALA A 205 11.27 -6.23 44.10
CA ALA A 205 10.20 -6.64 45.00
C ALA A 205 10.25 -8.14 45.29
N ARG A 206 10.49 -8.97 44.27
CA ARG A 206 10.65 -10.42 44.45
C ARG A 206 11.87 -10.77 45.32
N GLU A 207 12.99 -10.10 45.11
CA GLU A 207 14.22 -10.26 45.89
C GLU A 207 14.03 -9.79 47.35
N LYS A 208 13.40 -8.63 47.56
CA LYS A 208 13.06 -8.11 48.89
C LYS A 208 12.05 -8.99 49.62
N LEU A 209 11.09 -9.60 48.92
CA LEU A 209 10.17 -10.56 49.50
C LEU A 209 10.88 -11.84 49.91
N SER A 210 11.81 -12.38 49.09
CA SER A 210 12.58 -13.57 49.49
C SER A 210 13.45 -13.31 50.73
N HIS A 211 14.15 -12.18 50.79
CA HIS A 211 14.96 -11.81 51.95
C HIS A 211 14.12 -11.45 53.18
N GLY A 212 12.95 -10.84 52.98
CA GLY A 212 11.98 -10.59 54.05
C GLY A 212 11.42 -11.88 54.64
N MET A 213 11.15 -12.89 53.80
CA MET A 213 10.65 -14.19 54.24
C MET A 213 11.70 -14.96 55.05
N GLU A 214 12.98 -14.89 54.67
CA GLU A 214 14.10 -15.45 55.45
C GLU A 214 14.21 -14.78 56.83
N ASN A 215 14.08 -13.45 56.91
CA ASN A 215 14.12 -12.71 58.18
C ASN A 215 12.90 -13.00 59.08
N VAL A 216 11.72 -13.21 58.49
CA VAL A 216 10.52 -13.62 59.23
C VAL A 216 10.65 -15.05 59.74
N ILE A 217 11.15 -15.97 58.91
CA ILE A 217 11.44 -17.35 59.34
C ILE A 217 12.49 -17.37 60.45
N GLY A 218 13.53 -16.55 60.35
CA GLY A 218 14.55 -16.36 61.39
C GLY A 218 13.96 -15.85 62.72
N LYS A 219 13.16 -14.78 62.68
CA LYS A 219 12.50 -14.25 63.90
C LYS A 219 11.48 -15.21 64.51
N VAL A 220 10.74 -15.95 63.68
CA VAL A 220 9.83 -17.00 64.16
C VAL A 220 10.64 -18.13 64.79
N GLN A 221 11.76 -18.54 64.18
CA GLN A 221 12.65 -19.57 64.73
C GLN A 221 13.33 -19.14 66.04
N GLU A 222 13.71 -17.88 66.19
CA GLU A 222 14.28 -17.32 67.43
C GLU A 222 13.23 -17.15 68.54
N THR A 223 11.99 -16.79 68.19
CA THR A 223 10.91 -16.57 69.18
C THR A 223 10.22 -17.86 69.58
N THR A 224 10.12 -18.84 68.68
CA THR A 224 9.41 -20.11 68.92
C THR A 224 10.33 -21.30 69.14
N GLY A 225 11.63 -21.18 68.88
CA GLY A 225 12.61 -22.27 69.01
C GLY A 225 12.41 -23.43 68.03
N LEU A 226 11.41 -23.38 67.14
CA LEU A 226 11.14 -24.42 66.15
C LEU A 226 11.99 -24.22 64.90
N LYS A 227 12.72 -25.27 64.49
CA LYS A 227 13.57 -25.32 63.29
C LYS A 227 12.77 -25.42 61.98
N VAL A 228 11.97 -24.41 61.68
CA VAL A 228 11.16 -24.35 60.45
C VAL A 228 12.05 -24.12 59.20
N GLY A 229 13.21 -23.45 59.36
CA GLY A 229 14.17 -23.26 58.27
C GLY A 229 14.84 -24.55 57.78
N ASP A 230 15.14 -25.49 58.68
CA ASP A 230 15.80 -26.75 58.32
C ASP A 230 14.87 -27.73 57.57
N VAL A 231 13.57 -27.75 57.90
CA VAL A 231 12.59 -28.60 57.19
C VAL A 231 12.30 -28.08 55.77
N MET A 232 12.23 -26.76 55.59
CA MET A 232 12.06 -26.16 54.24
C MET A 232 13.33 -26.29 53.39
N ARG A 233 14.52 -26.24 53.99
CA ARG A 233 15.79 -26.47 53.30
C ARG A 233 15.92 -27.92 52.83
N LYS A 234 15.60 -28.89 53.70
CA LYS A 234 15.55 -30.32 53.33
C LYS A 234 14.56 -30.58 52.20
N GLY A 235 13.35 -30.03 52.28
CA GLY A 235 12.36 -30.17 51.20
C GLY A 235 12.81 -29.54 49.87
N ARG A 236 13.56 -28.43 49.91
CA ARG A 236 14.11 -27.81 48.69
C ARG A 236 15.26 -28.62 48.08
N GLU A 237 16.09 -29.26 48.90
CA GLU A 237 17.14 -30.17 48.42
C GLU A 237 16.54 -31.46 47.83
N GLU A 238 15.54 -32.05 48.47
CA GLU A 238 14.81 -33.21 47.94
C GLU A 238 14.12 -32.90 46.60
N VAL A 239 13.47 -31.73 46.47
CA VAL A 239 12.86 -31.33 45.18
C VAL A 239 13.92 -31.09 44.11
N LYS A 240 15.10 -30.55 44.45
CA LYS A 240 16.20 -30.39 43.49
C LYS A 240 16.76 -31.73 43.02
N GLU A 241 16.85 -32.70 43.91
CA GLU A 241 17.31 -34.06 43.61
C GLU A 241 16.30 -34.76 42.67
N VAL A 242 15.01 -34.72 42.99
CA VAL A 242 13.94 -35.30 42.13
C VAL A 242 13.90 -34.64 40.76
N VAL A 243 14.09 -33.32 40.66
CA VAL A 243 14.14 -32.62 39.38
C VAL A 243 15.40 -32.96 38.59
N HIS A 244 16.55 -33.15 39.26
CA HIS A 244 17.78 -33.59 38.61
C HIS A 244 17.70 -35.03 38.10
N ASP A 245 17.05 -35.92 38.84
CA ASP A 245 16.84 -37.30 38.44
C ASP A 245 15.83 -37.40 37.30
N ALA A 246 14.73 -36.65 37.35
CA ALA A 246 13.78 -36.55 36.24
C ALA A 246 14.44 -35.96 34.97
N ALA A 247 15.31 -34.96 35.13
CA ALA A 247 16.05 -34.38 34.00
C ALA A 247 17.05 -35.37 33.38
N LYS A 248 17.73 -36.19 34.20
CA LYS A 248 18.60 -37.27 33.73
C LYS A 248 17.81 -38.37 33.01
N GLU A 249 16.66 -38.79 33.57
CA GLU A 249 15.79 -39.81 32.94
C GLU A 249 15.28 -39.36 31.57
N VAL A 250 14.90 -38.08 31.43
CA VAL A 250 14.47 -37.52 30.14
C VAL A 250 15.64 -37.42 29.15
N LEU A 251 16.84 -37.07 29.61
CA LEU A 251 18.04 -37.05 28.77
C LEU A 251 18.46 -38.44 28.29
N GLU A 252 18.35 -39.46 29.15
CA GLU A 252 18.65 -40.85 28.78
C GLU A 252 17.62 -41.41 27.80
N ARG A 253 16.32 -41.16 28.01
CA ARG A 253 15.28 -41.50 27.02
C ARG A 253 15.51 -40.83 25.67
N ALA A 254 15.83 -39.53 25.68
CA ALA A 254 16.14 -38.81 24.45
C ALA A 254 17.40 -39.35 23.75
N ALA A 255 18.41 -39.82 24.49
CA ALA A 255 19.61 -40.43 23.94
C ALA A 255 19.36 -41.85 23.37
N GLU A 256 18.48 -42.64 23.98
CA GLU A 256 18.04 -43.93 23.44
C GLU A 256 17.22 -43.76 22.15
N ASP A 257 16.31 -42.78 22.13
CA ASP A 257 15.52 -42.48 20.93
C ASP A 257 16.41 -42.03 19.76
N VAL A 258 17.46 -41.24 20.01
CA VAL A 258 18.43 -40.83 18.98
C VAL A 258 19.24 -42.03 18.47
N LYS A 259 19.65 -42.97 19.34
CA LYS A 259 20.33 -44.20 18.91
C LYS A 259 19.44 -45.10 18.06
N ASN A 260 18.15 -45.21 18.38
CA ASN A 260 17.21 -46.01 17.60
C ASN A 260 16.92 -45.39 16.21
N VAL A 261 16.98 -44.06 16.09
CA VAL A 261 16.82 -43.35 14.81
C VAL A 261 18.05 -43.54 13.89
N ASP A 262 19.26 -43.62 14.43
CA ASP A 262 20.47 -43.87 13.62
C ASP A 262 20.60 -45.32 13.12
N VAL A 263 20.00 -46.29 13.83
CA VAL A 263 19.99 -47.70 13.40
C VAL A 263 18.95 -47.95 12.28
N GLY A 264 17.83 -47.21 12.27
CA GLY A 264 16.79 -47.34 11.24
C GLY A 264 17.16 -46.80 9.85
N LYS A 265 18.29 -46.09 9.70
CA LYS A 265 18.73 -45.50 8.42
C LYS A 265 19.74 -46.37 7.66
N LYS A 266 20.17 -47.51 8.21
CA LYS A 266 21.18 -48.38 7.58
C LYS A 266 20.64 -49.57 6.79
N ASP A 267 19.33 -49.84 6.87
CA ASP A 267 18.68 -50.98 6.21
C ASP A 267 17.58 -50.58 5.21
N GLY A 268 17.79 -49.49 4.45
CA GLY A 268 16.92 -49.04 3.36
C GLY A 268 17.69 -48.82 2.07
#